data_AF-A0AAE0J024-F1
#
_entry.id   AF-A0AAE0J024-F1
#
_cell.length_a   1.000
_cell.length_b   1.000
_cell.length_c   1.000
_cell.angle_alpha   90.00
_cell.angle_beta   90.00
_cell.angle_gamma   90.00
#
_symmetry.space_group_name_H-M   'P 1'
#
loop_
_entity.id
_entity.type
_entity.pdbx_description
1 polymer ?
#
loop_
_entity_poly.entity_id
_entity_poly.type
_entity_poly.pdbx_seq_one_letter_code
_entity_poly.pdbx_strand_id
1 'polypeptide(L)'
;MTPEEIQNQPAPVTEAPAAEPAPALPDYVLDENAVLKDVIDTWRHGRAPDYSRTRKVYAETKKASHTAGSLPDLVEKLVKNWEIEASYKTSLSDWRTIDASSYTFSVNGGPQQSGEHMLQVGTYNAIIEPNEYYCPFHSSFDASHKTFKRIMPTFAWEVLEVFSGPPTVTFRWRHWGRENLSTL
;
A
#
# COMPACT_ATOMS: atom_id res chain seq x y z
N MET A 1 29.66 61.86 25.01
CA MET A 1 28.56 60.89 24.94
C MET A 1 27.70 61.11 26.17
N THR A 2 26.50 61.63 25.96
CA THR A 2 25.53 61.86 27.03
C THR A 2 24.83 60.54 27.39
N PRO A 3 24.20 60.43 28.58
CA PRO A 3 23.51 59.20 29.00
C PRO A 3 22.37 58.73 28.07
N GLU A 4 21.95 59.53 27.08
CA GLU A 4 20.88 59.20 26.13
C GLU A 4 21.32 58.33 24.94
N GLU A 5 22.63 58.13 24.70
CA GLU A 5 23.11 57.36 23.53
C GLU A 5 23.23 55.84 23.76
N ILE A 6 22.95 55.35 24.98
CA ILE A 6 23.07 53.92 25.31
C ILE A 6 21.79 53.12 24.96
N GLN A 7 20.68 53.80 24.64
CA GLN A 7 19.35 53.17 24.58
C GLN A 7 18.85 52.80 23.18
N ASN A 8 19.73 52.73 22.18
CA ASN A 8 19.35 52.44 20.79
C ASN A 8 20.28 51.41 20.10
N GLN A 9 20.62 50.33 20.78
CA GLN A 9 21.14 49.13 20.10
C GLN A 9 20.00 48.12 19.91
N PRO A 10 19.70 47.70 18.67
CA PRO A 10 18.74 46.62 18.44
C PRO A 10 19.28 45.33 19.08
N ALA A 11 18.41 44.62 19.80
CA ALA A 11 18.73 43.34 20.40
C ALA A 11 19.23 42.35 19.33
N PRO A 12 20.14 41.42 19.66
CA PRO A 12 20.59 40.41 18.72
C PRO A 12 19.37 39.59 18.28
N VAL A 13 19.05 39.64 16.99
CA VAL A 13 18.01 38.81 16.40
C VAL A 13 18.51 37.38 16.52
N THR A 14 17.96 36.64 17.47
CA THR A 14 18.24 35.20 17.60
C THR A 14 17.49 34.55 16.46
N GLU A 15 18.20 34.21 15.39
CA GLU A 15 17.65 33.47 14.26
C GLU A 15 17.11 32.14 14.80
N ALA A 16 15.81 31.91 14.62
CA ALA A 16 15.20 30.65 14.99
C ALA A 16 15.93 29.51 14.24
N PRO A 17 16.18 28.35 14.86
CA PRO A 17 16.80 27.22 14.18
C PRO A 17 16.04 26.93 12.89
N ALA A 18 16.76 26.85 11.77
CA ALA A 18 16.17 26.45 10.50
C ALA A 18 15.41 25.14 10.70
N ALA A 19 14.13 25.13 10.33
CA ALA A 19 13.30 23.93 10.42
C ALA A 19 13.98 22.80 9.67
N GLU A 20 14.15 21.64 10.31
CA GLU A 20 14.67 20.45 9.65
C GLU A 20 13.83 20.17 8.39
N PRO A 21 14.48 19.85 7.26
CA PRO A 21 13.75 19.54 6.04
C PRO A 21 12.81 18.37 6.32
N ALA A 22 11.56 18.52 5.88
CA ALA A 22 10.57 17.45 6.03
C ALA A 22 11.15 16.14 5.47
N PRO A 23 11.00 15.01 6.19
CA PRO A 23 11.54 13.74 5.72
C PRO A 23 11.00 13.44 4.33
N ALA A 24 11.89 12.99 3.44
CA ALA A 24 11.51 12.61 2.09
C ALA A 24 10.47 11.49 2.13
N LEU A 25 9.51 11.53 1.21
CA LEU A 25 8.51 10.47 1.09
C LEU A 25 9.20 9.12 0.79
N PRO A 26 8.73 8.01 1.38
CA PRO A 26 9.26 6.68 1.08
C PRO A 26 9.13 6.31 -0.41
N ASP A 27 10.02 5.46 -0.90
CA ASP A 27 10.02 5.00 -2.31
C ASP A 27 8.70 4.31 -2.71
N TYR A 28 8.10 3.52 -1.82
CA TYR A 28 6.86 2.77 -2.07
C TYR A 28 5.60 3.61 -2.21
N VAL A 29 5.65 4.93 -1.94
CA VAL A 29 4.57 5.87 -2.31
C VAL A 29 4.88 6.64 -3.59
N LEU A 30 6.10 6.53 -4.12
CA LEU A 30 6.55 7.23 -5.33
C LEU A 30 6.63 6.29 -6.55
N ASP A 31 6.89 5.00 -6.32
CA ASP A 31 6.98 3.95 -7.32
C ASP A 31 6.08 2.75 -6.97
N GLU A 32 5.15 2.41 -7.85
CA GLU A 32 4.23 1.26 -7.71
C GLU A 32 4.91 -0.12 -7.80
N ASN A 33 6.20 -0.17 -8.14
CA ASN A 33 7.01 -1.38 -8.20
C ASN A 33 8.18 -1.36 -7.21
N ALA A 34 8.18 -0.44 -6.23
CA ALA A 34 9.27 -0.27 -5.27
C ALA A 34 9.63 -1.58 -4.56
N VAL A 35 8.63 -2.28 -4.01
CA VAL A 35 8.88 -3.50 -3.21
C VAL A 35 9.28 -4.72 -4.04
N LEU A 36 9.08 -4.68 -5.37
CA LEU A 36 9.56 -5.73 -6.27
C LEU A 36 11.10 -5.71 -6.43
N LYS A 37 11.74 -4.62 -6.00
CA LYS A 37 13.19 -4.42 -6.05
C LYS A 37 13.87 -4.86 -4.76
N ASP A 38 13.10 -5.27 -3.76
CA ASP A 38 13.64 -5.67 -2.45
C ASP A 38 14.47 -6.95 -2.59
N VAL A 39 15.65 -6.94 -1.95
CA VAL A 39 16.54 -8.09 -1.88
C VAL A 39 16.26 -8.82 -0.57
N ILE A 40 15.40 -9.83 -0.62
CA ILE A 40 15.02 -10.67 0.51
C ILE A 40 15.10 -12.16 0.13
N ASP A 41 15.43 -13.01 1.10
CA ASP A 41 15.58 -14.46 0.91
C ASP A 41 14.24 -15.22 1.00
N THR A 42 13.18 -14.55 1.45
CA THR A 42 11.95 -15.13 2.01
C THR A 42 10.71 -14.87 1.16
N TRP A 43 10.89 -14.73 -0.16
CA TRP A 43 9.75 -14.70 -1.09
C TRP A 43 8.98 -16.02 -1.03
N ARG A 44 7.65 -15.94 -0.92
CA ARG A 44 6.74 -17.10 -0.79
C ARG A 44 6.89 -18.13 -1.91
N HIS A 45 7.33 -17.70 -3.09
CA HIS A 45 7.56 -18.56 -4.25
C HIS A 45 9.03 -18.55 -4.70
N GLY A 46 9.95 -18.24 -3.79
CA GLY A 46 11.39 -18.23 -4.01
C GLY A 46 11.91 -17.07 -4.87
N ARG A 47 11.04 -16.17 -5.33
CA ARG A 47 11.40 -14.95 -6.10
C ARG A 47 10.32 -13.87 -6.00
N ALA A 48 10.72 -12.64 -6.30
CA ALA A 48 9.78 -11.54 -6.51
C ALA A 48 8.76 -11.88 -7.63
N PRO A 49 7.48 -11.49 -7.47
CA PRO A 49 6.48 -11.73 -8.50
C PRO A 49 6.65 -10.83 -9.71
N ASP A 50 6.17 -11.27 -10.86
CA ASP A 50 6.11 -10.44 -12.08
C ASP A 50 4.72 -9.80 -12.22
N TYR A 51 4.67 -8.47 -12.09
CA TYR A 51 3.45 -7.67 -12.26
C TYR A 51 3.34 -7.01 -13.65
N SER A 52 4.29 -7.24 -14.57
CA SER A 52 4.35 -6.56 -15.88
C SER A 52 3.04 -6.62 -16.65
N ARG A 53 2.40 -7.80 -16.71
CA ARG A 53 1.10 -8.00 -17.37
C ARG A 53 -0.02 -7.22 -16.68
N THR A 54 -0.09 -7.27 -15.35
CA THR A 54 -1.09 -6.53 -14.57
C THR A 54 -0.90 -5.02 -14.73
N ARG A 55 0.34 -4.52 -14.74
CA ARG A 55 0.67 -3.10 -14.99
C ARG A 55 0.27 -2.65 -16.39
N LYS A 56 0.50 -3.49 -17.41
CA LYS A 56 0.04 -3.23 -18.77
C LYS A 56 -1.49 -3.12 -18.83
N VAL A 57 -2.22 -4.09 -18.28
CA VAL A 57 -3.69 -4.05 -18.25
C VAL A 57 -4.20 -2.83 -17.50
N TYR A 58 -3.61 -2.51 -16.34
CA TYR A 58 -3.94 -1.29 -15.59
C TYR A 58 -3.76 -0.05 -16.47
N ALA A 59 -2.60 0.13 -17.11
CA ALA A 59 -2.31 1.30 -17.94
C ALA A 59 -3.29 1.46 -19.12
N GLU A 60 -3.70 0.34 -19.73
CA GLU A 60 -4.62 0.32 -20.87
C GLU A 60 -6.09 0.53 -20.47
N THR A 61 -6.49 0.23 -19.23
CA THR A 61 -7.92 0.10 -18.85
C THR A 61 -8.35 0.88 -17.61
N LYS A 62 -7.43 1.59 -16.95
CA LYS A 62 -7.75 2.49 -15.85
C LYS A 62 -8.73 3.56 -16.28
N LYS A 63 -9.53 4.05 -15.32
CA LYS A 63 -10.48 5.16 -15.55
C LYS A 63 -10.01 6.44 -14.89
N ALA A 64 -9.21 6.36 -13.84
CA ALA A 64 -8.70 7.51 -13.12
C ALA A 64 -7.35 7.99 -13.68
N SER A 65 -7.12 9.30 -13.60
CA SER A 65 -5.82 9.92 -13.88
C SER A 65 -5.46 10.84 -12.73
N HIS A 66 -4.38 10.51 -12.03
CA HIS A 66 -3.90 11.25 -10.87
C HIS A 66 -2.70 12.11 -11.26
N THR A 67 -2.64 13.34 -10.76
CA THR A 67 -1.44 14.16 -10.87
C THR A 67 -0.31 13.49 -10.08
N ALA A 68 0.88 13.37 -10.65
CA ALA A 68 2.02 12.77 -9.96
C ALA A 68 2.31 13.51 -8.65
N GLY A 69 2.48 12.76 -7.56
CA GLY A 69 2.69 13.29 -6.22
C GLY A 69 1.44 13.81 -5.50
N SER A 70 0.27 13.78 -6.15
CA SER A 70 -1.00 14.05 -5.47
C SER A 70 -1.36 12.93 -4.51
N LEU A 71 -2.16 13.23 -3.49
CA LEU A 71 -2.61 12.23 -2.52
C LEU A 71 -3.19 10.94 -3.15
N PRO A 72 -4.10 10.97 -4.15
CA PRO A 72 -4.57 9.74 -4.78
C PRO A 72 -3.47 8.95 -5.52
N ASP A 73 -2.48 9.63 -6.11
CA ASP A 73 -1.31 8.98 -6.71
C ASP A 73 -0.46 8.25 -5.66
N LEU A 74 -0.18 8.92 -4.53
CA LEU A 74 0.59 8.34 -3.43
C LEU A 74 -0.12 7.16 -2.76
N VAL A 75 -1.41 7.30 -2.46
CA VAL A 75 -2.26 6.25 -1.89
C VAL A 75 -2.32 5.06 -2.84
N GLU A 76 -2.43 5.31 -4.15
CA GLU A 76 -2.53 4.22 -5.10
C GLU A 76 -1.27 3.36 -5.12
N LYS A 77 -0.10 4.00 -5.12
CA LYS A 77 1.20 3.32 -5.06
C LYS A 77 1.41 2.60 -3.72
N LEU A 78 1.01 3.22 -2.61
CA LEU A 78 1.08 2.60 -1.29
C LEU A 78 0.33 1.28 -1.26
N VAL A 79 -0.95 1.28 -1.66
CA VAL A 79 -1.81 0.08 -1.61
C VAL A 79 -1.32 -0.99 -2.59
N LYS A 80 -0.87 -0.61 -3.79
CA LYS A 80 -0.28 -1.54 -4.77
C LYS A 80 0.96 -2.24 -4.23
N ASN A 81 1.84 -1.51 -3.53
CA ASN A 81 3.02 -2.12 -2.89
C ASN A 81 2.60 -2.99 -1.69
N TRP A 82 1.68 -2.51 -0.84
CA TRP A 82 1.17 -3.26 0.31
C TRP A 82 0.60 -4.62 -0.10
N GLU A 83 -0.18 -4.69 -1.17
CA GLU A 83 -0.74 -5.96 -1.65
C GLU A 83 0.36 -6.94 -2.07
N ILE A 84 1.42 -6.47 -2.73
CA ILE A 84 2.56 -7.31 -3.11
C ILE A 84 3.27 -7.85 -1.86
N GLU A 85 3.48 -7.01 -0.85
CA GLU A 85 4.09 -7.45 0.41
C GLU A 85 3.20 -8.50 1.10
N ALA A 86 1.90 -8.21 1.23
CA ALA A 86 0.91 -9.10 1.83
C ALA A 86 0.82 -10.48 1.18
N SER A 87 0.84 -10.51 -0.16
CA SER A 87 0.66 -11.74 -0.92
C SER A 87 1.94 -12.57 -1.06
N TYR A 88 3.13 -11.96 -1.04
CA TYR A 88 4.36 -12.64 -1.45
C TYR A 88 5.50 -12.60 -0.45
N LYS A 89 5.53 -11.68 0.51
CA LYS A 89 6.52 -11.74 1.59
C LYS A 89 6.01 -12.69 2.69
N THR A 90 6.93 -13.37 3.35
CA THR A 90 6.58 -14.37 4.39
C THR A 90 6.93 -13.93 5.81
N SER A 91 7.61 -12.79 5.95
CA SER A 91 7.88 -12.14 7.24
C SER A 91 7.30 -10.73 7.26
N LEU A 92 6.71 -10.34 8.39
CA LEU A 92 6.20 -8.98 8.58
C LEU A 92 7.34 -7.97 8.70
N SER A 93 8.54 -8.39 9.14
CA SER A 93 9.73 -7.54 9.17
C SER A 93 10.14 -7.02 7.80
N ASP A 94 9.73 -7.72 6.74
CA ASP A 94 10.05 -7.35 5.37
C ASP A 94 9.00 -6.38 4.79
N TRP A 95 7.91 -6.08 5.51
CA TRP A 95 6.86 -5.18 5.03
C TRP A 95 7.19 -3.74 5.38
N ARG A 96 7.48 -2.95 4.35
CA ARG A 96 7.87 -1.53 4.50
C ARG A 96 6.68 -0.60 4.44
N THR A 97 5.53 -1.06 3.92
CA THR A 97 4.33 -0.23 3.71
C THR A 97 3.47 -0.03 4.95
N ILE A 98 3.84 -0.63 6.07
CA ILE A 98 3.10 -0.58 7.34
C ILE A 98 4.04 -0.29 8.50
N ASP A 99 3.49 0.24 9.60
CA ASP A 99 4.16 0.17 10.91
C ASP A 99 3.76 -1.15 11.57
N ALA A 100 4.67 -2.12 11.60
CA ALA A 100 4.41 -3.45 12.15
C ALA A 100 3.94 -3.42 13.62
N SER A 101 4.33 -2.42 14.40
CA SER A 101 3.97 -2.33 15.81
C SER A 101 2.51 -1.93 16.06
N SER A 102 1.89 -1.26 15.09
CA SER A 102 0.52 -0.73 15.20
C SER A 102 -0.41 -1.14 14.05
N TYR A 103 0.08 -1.97 13.11
CA TYR A 103 -0.69 -2.34 11.93
C TYR A 103 -1.87 -3.24 12.29
N THR A 104 -3.06 -2.80 11.89
CA THR A 104 -4.27 -3.60 11.92
C THR A 104 -5.08 -3.38 10.65
N PHE A 105 -5.92 -4.36 10.31
CA PHE A 105 -6.90 -4.23 9.23
C PHE A 105 -8.25 -4.80 9.68
N SER A 106 -9.32 -4.35 9.05
CA SER A 106 -10.68 -4.86 9.28
C SER A 106 -11.46 -4.80 7.97
N VAL A 107 -12.36 -5.77 7.76
CA VAL A 107 -13.23 -5.82 6.58
C VAL A 107 -14.69 -5.73 7.04
N ASN A 108 -15.50 -4.95 6.32
CA ASN A 108 -16.95 -4.83 6.52
C ASN A 108 -17.39 -4.52 7.97
N GLY A 109 -16.57 -3.76 8.72
CA GLY A 109 -16.85 -3.44 10.13
C GLY A 109 -16.61 -4.61 11.10
N GLY A 110 -16.00 -5.69 10.65
CA GLY A 110 -15.55 -6.81 11.47
C GLY A 110 -14.41 -6.46 12.43
N PRO A 111 -13.97 -7.43 13.25
CA PRO A 111 -12.91 -7.22 14.22
C PRO A 111 -11.58 -6.87 13.56
N GLN A 112 -10.78 -6.05 14.24
CA GLN A 112 -9.40 -5.78 13.82
C GLN A 112 -8.56 -7.06 13.82
N GLN A 113 -7.74 -7.21 12.80
CA GLN A 113 -6.83 -8.33 12.58
C GLN A 113 -5.39 -7.82 12.39
N SER A 114 -4.42 -8.61 12.83
CA SER A 114 -2.98 -8.31 12.72
C SER A 114 -2.38 -8.67 11.35
N GLY A 115 -1.22 -8.12 11.01
CA GLY A 115 -0.44 -8.54 9.83
C GLY A 115 -0.01 -10.02 9.89
N GLU A 116 0.31 -10.54 11.08
CA GLU A 116 0.66 -11.94 11.30
C GLU A 116 -0.49 -12.88 10.94
N HIS A 117 -1.71 -12.52 11.31
CA HIS A 117 -2.91 -13.25 10.89
C HIS A 117 -3.02 -13.30 9.37
N MET A 118 -2.79 -12.17 8.68
CA MET A 118 -2.79 -12.12 7.22
C MET A 118 -1.72 -13.03 6.59
N LEU A 119 -0.51 -13.07 7.17
CA LEU A 119 0.55 -13.99 6.72
C LEU A 119 0.16 -15.46 6.86
N GLN A 120 -0.56 -15.80 7.93
CA GLN A 120 -0.99 -17.15 8.25
C GLN A 120 -2.11 -17.65 7.33
N VAL A 121 -3.16 -16.85 7.13
CA VAL A 121 -4.34 -17.28 6.38
C VAL A 121 -4.26 -16.94 4.89
N GLY A 122 -3.50 -15.90 4.54
CA GLY A 122 -3.38 -15.34 3.20
C GLY A 122 -4.33 -14.19 2.92
N THR A 123 -3.91 -13.28 2.05
CA THR A 123 -4.64 -12.05 1.71
C THR A 123 -6.10 -12.32 1.35
N TYR A 124 -6.40 -13.29 0.48
CA TYR A 124 -7.78 -13.61 0.09
C TYR A 124 -8.64 -14.15 1.25
N ASN A 125 -8.09 -15.04 2.06
CA ASN A 125 -8.80 -15.56 3.24
C ASN A 125 -9.00 -14.48 4.31
N ALA A 126 -8.08 -13.52 4.39
CA ALA A 126 -8.12 -12.41 5.32
C ALA A 126 -9.18 -11.36 4.93
N ILE A 127 -9.39 -11.14 3.62
CA ILE A 127 -10.22 -10.02 3.13
C ILE A 127 -11.56 -10.41 2.50
N ILE A 128 -11.79 -11.70 2.20
CA ILE A 128 -13.02 -12.17 1.56
C ILE A 128 -13.86 -12.91 2.59
N GLU A 129 -15.01 -12.32 2.94
CA GLU A 129 -16.00 -12.98 3.79
C GLU A 129 -16.62 -14.21 3.09
N PRO A 130 -17.02 -15.24 3.86
CA PRO A 130 -17.70 -16.40 3.32
C PRO A 130 -18.93 -16.00 2.49
N ASN A 131 -19.04 -16.56 1.30
CA ASN A 131 -20.19 -16.39 0.40
C ASN A 131 -20.46 -17.68 -0.36
N GLU A 132 -21.49 -17.68 -1.20
CA GLU A 132 -21.92 -18.87 -1.96
C GLU A 132 -20.84 -19.44 -2.91
N TYR A 133 -19.86 -18.62 -3.31
CA TYR A 133 -18.80 -19.00 -4.25
C TYR A 133 -17.44 -19.25 -3.57
N TYR A 134 -17.26 -18.79 -2.33
CA TYR A 134 -15.98 -18.88 -1.61
C TYR A 134 -16.17 -19.01 -0.11
N CYS A 135 -15.50 -20.00 0.50
CA CYS A 135 -15.44 -20.15 1.95
C CYS A 135 -13.97 -20.15 2.41
N PRO A 136 -13.52 -19.11 3.15
CA PRO A 136 -12.14 -19.02 3.62
C PRO A 136 -11.77 -20.16 4.58
N PHE A 137 -12.75 -20.75 5.27
CA PHE A 137 -12.54 -21.86 6.20
C PHE A 137 -12.25 -23.20 5.52
N HIS A 138 -12.52 -23.32 4.21
CA HIS A 138 -12.33 -24.56 3.44
C HIS A 138 -11.23 -24.45 2.38
N SER A 139 -10.48 -23.33 2.33
CA SER A 139 -9.44 -23.08 1.34
C SER A 139 -8.10 -22.78 2.00
N SER A 140 -7.09 -23.61 1.73
CA SER A 140 -5.72 -23.29 2.15
C SER A 140 -5.19 -22.05 1.42
N PHE A 141 -4.15 -21.42 1.97
CA PHE A 141 -3.46 -20.31 1.30
C PHE A 141 -3.12 -20.64 -0.16
N ASP A 142 -2.42 -21.76 -0.40
CA ASP A 142 -1.99 -22.16 -1.74
C ASP A 142 -3.18 -22.45 -2.67
N ALA A 143 -4.25 -23.04 -2.15
CA ALA A 143 -5.45 -23.32 -2.92
C ALA A 143 -6.17 -22.04 -3.34
N SER A 144 -6.32 -21.07 -2.42
CA SER A 144 -6.94 -19.78 -2.71
C SER A 144 -6.11 -18.96 -3.71
N HIS A 145 -4.80 -18.83 -3.47
CA HIS A 145 -3.90 -18.07 -4.34
C HIS A 145 -3.82 -18.65 -5.74
N LYS A 146 -3.72 -19.99 -5.85
CA LYS A 146 -3.72 -20.67 -7.15
C LYS A 146 -5.05 -20.50 -7.87
N THR A 147 -6.17 -20.55 -7.15
CA THR A 147 -7.51 -20.38 -7.74
C THR A 147 -7.70 -18.97 -8.28
N PHE A 148 -7.44 -17.94 -7.47
CA PHE A 148 -7.57 -16.55 -7.89
C PHE A 148 -6.61 -16.19 -9.03
N LYS A 149 -5.34 -16.59 -8.96
CA LYS A 149 -4.39 -16.32 -10.05
C LYS A 149 -4.72 -17.05 -11.34
N ARG A 150 -5.25 -18.27 -11.25
CA ARG A 150 -5.63 -19.04 -12.44
C ARG A 150 -6.84 -18.41 -13.12
N ILE A 151 -7.84 -17.99 -12.34
CA ILE A 151 -9.10 -17.46 -12.87
C ILE A 151 -8.93 -16.00 -13.31
N MET A 152 -8.16 -15.21 -12.56
CA MET A 152 -7.90 -13.79 -12.80
C MET A 152 -6.38 -13.52 -12.88
N PRO A 153 -5.72 -13.90 -13.99
CA PRO A 153 -4.27 -13.74 -14.15
C PRO A 153 -3.80 -12.28 -14.16
N THR A 154 -4.73 -11.35 -14.38
CA THR A 154 -4.52 -9.91 -14.19
C THR A 154 -5.65 -9.38 -13.34
N PHE A 155 -5.29 -8.86 -12.16
CA PHE A 155 -6.23 -8.28 -11.21
C PHE A 155 -5.78 -6.87 -10.89
N ALA A 156 -6.17 -5.93 -11.76
CA ALA A 156 -5.79 -4.53 -11.64
C ALA A 156 -6.58 -3.85 -10.52
N TRP A 157 -6.01 -2.76 -9.99
CA TRP A 157 -6.57 -1.98 -8.90
C TRP A 157 -6.28 -0.50 -9.12
N GLU A 158 -7.25 0.36 -8.83
CA GLU A 158 -7.06 1.82 -8.88
C GLU A 158 -7.85 2.54 -7.80
N VAL A 159 -7.32 3.70 -7.39
CA VAL A 159 -8.05 4.69 -6.59
C VAL A 159 -8.96 5.49 -7.52
N LEU A 160 -10.24 5.61 -7.15
CA LEU A 160 -11.22 6.40 -7.91
C LEU A 160 -11.38 7.80 -7.35
N GLU A 161 -11.37 7.95 -6.03
CA GLU A 161 -11.64 9.21 -5.35
C GLU A 161 -11.09 9.19 -3.93
N VAL A 162 -10.53 10.30 -3.47
CA VAL A 162 -10.08 10.48 -2.08
C VAL A 162 -11.00 11.50 -1.40
N PHE A 163 -11.60 11.11 -0.28
CA PHE A 163 -12.55 11.92 0.48
C PHE A 163 -11.90 12.70 1.62
N SER A 164 -10.77 12.20 2.17
CA SER A 164 -10.05 12.87 3.25
C SER A 164 -8.54 12.66 3.17
N GLY A 165 -7.78 13.64 3.68
CA GLY A 165 -6.31 13.60 3.78
C GLY A 165 -5.79 13.12 5.14
N PRO A 166 -4.46 13.03 5.32
CA PRO A 166 -3.84 12.64 6.60
C PRO A 166 -4.36 13.46 7.80
N PRO A 167 -4.43 12.88 9.01
CA PRO A 167 -3.90 11.55 9.39
C PRO A 167 -4.78 10.38 8.99
N THR A 168 -6.03 10.61 8.59
CA THR A 168 -6.99 9.56 8.21
C THR A 168 -7.42 9.73 6.78
N VAL A 169 -6.85 8.92 5.89
CA VAL A 169 -7.19 8.93 4.47
C VAL A 169 -8.36 7.98 4.21
N THR A 170 -9.46 8.53 3.72
CA THR A 170 -10.65 7.77 3.28
C THR A 170 -10.76 7.88 1.77
N PHE A 171 -10.94 6.78 1.07
CA PHE A 171 -10.98 6.78 -0.38
C PHE A 171 -11.86 5.65 -0.92
N ARG A 172 -12.32 5.84 -2.16
CA ARG A 172 -13.04 4.83 -2.95
C ARG A 172 -12.11 4.26 -4.01
N TRP A 173 -12.20 2.96 -4.24
CA TRP A 173 -11.33 2.23 -5.15
C TRP A 173 -12.12 1.15 -5.92
N ARG A 174 -11.49 0.53 -6.92
CA ARG A 174 -12.02 -0.67 -7.57
C ARG A 174 -10.92 -1.66 -7.95
N HIS A 175 -11.28 -2.94 -7.98
CA HIS A 175 -10.53 -4.00 -8.66
C HIS A 175 -11.22 -4.39 -9.97
N TRP A 176 -10.46 -4.90 -10.93
CA TRP A 176 -11.02 -5.62 -12.07
C TRP A 176 -10.03 -6.64 -12.63
N GLY A 177 -10.57 -7.73 -13.13
CA GLY A 177 -9.85 -8.74 -13.89
C GLY A 177 -10.68 -9.21 -15.06
N ARG A 178 -10.05 -9.91 -16.01
CA ARG A 178 -10.78 -10.67 -17.02
C ARG A 178 -10.62 -12.14 -16.69
N GLU A 179 -11.73 -12.85 -16.64
CA GLU A 179 -11.72 -14.30 -16.53
C GLU A 179 -11.05 -14.89 -17.77
N ASN A 180 -10.16 -15.85 -17.55
CA ASN A 180 -9.62 -16.64 -18.64
C ASN A 180 -10.59 -17.81 -18.94
N LEU A 181 -11.56 -17.57 -19.82
CA LEU A 181 -12.61 -18.55 -20.18
C LEU A 181 -12.08 -19.76 -20.99
N SER A 182 -10.77 -19.84 -21.27
CA SER A 182 -10.17 -20.97 -22.01
C SER A 182 -9.92 -22.23 -21.15
N THR A 183 -10.42 -22.25 -19.91
CA THR A 183 -10.29 -23.39 -18.97
C THR A 183 -11.62 -23.88 -18.39
N LEU A 184 -12.75 -23.55 -19.04
CA LEU A 184 -14.04 -24.23 -18.82
C LEU A 184 -14.25 -25.31 -19.87
#